data_AF-A0A937ZNB9-F1
#
_entry.id   AF-A0A937ZNB9-F1
#
_cell.length_a   1.000
_cell.length_b   1.000
_cell.length_c   1.000
_cell.angle_alpha   90.00
_cell.angle_beta   90.00
_cell.angle_gamma   90.00
#
_symmetry.space_group_name_H-M   'P 1'
#
loop_
_entity.id
_entity.type
_entity.pdbx_description
1 polymer ?
#
loop_
_entity_poly.entity_id
_entity_poly.type
_entity_poly.pdbx_seq_one_letter_code
_entity_poly.pdbx_strand_id
1 'polypeptide(L)' 'ATATVTFRVLEAPKRPVSAVADDTEVREVTIVSVREDRSQPMTLLFDAGRTLGERILEEQFAP' A
#
# COMPACT_ATOMS: atom_id res chain seq x y z
N ALA A 1 3.22 19.39 4.66
CA ALA A 1 4.39 18.51 4.83
C ALA A 1 4.03 17.13 4.30
N THR A 2 4.98 16.43 3.66
CA THR A 2 4.82 15.04 3.21
C THR A 2 5.46 14.11 4.24
N ALA A 3 4.89 12.92 4.43
CA ALA A 3 5.45 11.92 5.32
C ALA A 3 6.55 11.09 4.63
N THR A 4 7.51 10.60 5.41
CA THR A 4 8.51 9.63 4.97
C THR A 4 8.80 8.66 6.11
N VAL A 5 8.75 7.36 5.81
CA VAL A 5 8.97 6.27 6.75
C VAL A 5 10.06 5.36 6.18
N THR A 6 11.02 4.97 7.00
CA THR A 6 12.11 4.08 6.59
C THR A 6 12.17 2.86 7.50
N PHE A 7 12.09 1.69 6.90
CA PHE A 7 12.27 0.41 7.56
C PHE A 7 13.70 -0.07 7.32
N ARG A 8 14.36 -0.53 8.39
CA ARG A 8 15.67 -1.18 8.32
C ARG A 8 15.52 -2.61 8.82
N VAL A 9 15.86 -3.58 7.98
CA VAL A 9 15.80 -4.99 8.33
C VAL A 9 17.03 -5.33 9.16
N LEU A 10 16.80 -5.63 10.44
CA LEU A 10 17.85 -6.06 11.36
C LEU A 10 18.17 -7.53 11.11
N GLU A 11 19.47 -7.87 11.12
CA GLU A 11 19.95 -9.23 10.87
C GLU A 11 19.38 -9.86 9.58
N ALA A 12 19.26 -9.07 8.49
CA ALA A 12 18.67 -9.51 7.23
C ALA A 12 19.14 -10.89 6.72
N PRO A 13 20.44 -11.28 6.83
CA PRO A 13 20.88 -12.62 6.42
C PRO A 13 20.25 -13.77 7.22
N LYS A 14 19.83 -13.52 8.47
CA LYS A 14 19.18 -14.53 9.32
C LYS A 14 17.66 -14.54 9.16
N ARG A 15 17.08 -13.41 8.76
CA ARG A 15 15.63 -13.18 8.66
C ARG A 15 15.35 -12.41 7.35
N PRO A 16 15.38 -13.09 6.19
CA PRO A 16 15.11 -12.44 4.93
C PRO A 16 13.66 -11.94 4.88
N VAL A 17 13.49 -10.74 4.35
CA VAL A 17 12.19 -10.07 4.18
C VAL A 17 11.99 -9.75 2.70
N SER A 18 10.74 -9.83 2.23
CA SER A 18 10.33 -9.30 0.93
C SER A 18 9.60 -7.97 1.12
N ALA A 19 9.78 -7.03 0.19
CA ALA A 19 8.96 -5.85 0.04
C ALA A 19 8.10 -6.01 -1.21
N VAL A 20 6.79 -5.77 -1.09
CA VAL A 20 5.83 -5.89 -2.19
C VAL A 20 5.08 -4.56 -2.34
N ALA A 21 4.98 -4.09 -3.57
CA ALA A 21 4.14 -2.96 -3.97
C ALA A 21 3.29 -3.40 -5.16
N ASP A 22 1.99 -3.54 -4.94
CA ASP A 22 1.04 -4.11 -5.90
C ASP A 22 1.49 -5.51 -6.40
N ASP A 23 1.88 -5.62 -7.67
CA ASP A 23 2.36 -6.85 -8.30
C ASP A 23 3.89 -6.98 -8.33
N THR A 24 4.61 -5.96 -7.88
CA THR A 24 6.07 -5.91 -7.92
C THR A 24 6.65 -6.34 -6.57
N GLU A 25 7.41 -7.44 -6.58
CA GLU A 25 8.13 -7.97 -5.41
C GLU A 25 9.65 -7.77 -5.53
N VAL A 26 10.27 -7.29 -4.44
CA VAL A 26 11.72 -7.30 -4.25
C VAL A 26 12.04 -8.15 -3.02
N ARG A 27 12.90 -9.17 -3.20
CA ARG A 27 13.28 -10.12 -2.15
C ARG A 27 14.59 -9.73 -1.49
N GLU A 28 14.83 -10.27 -0.29
CA GLU A 28 16.06 -10.08 0.50
C GLU A 28 16.40 -8.59 0.73
N VAL A 29 15.37 -7.78 1.02
CA VAL A 29 15.55 -6.34 1.22
C VAL A 29 16.25 -6.04 2.55
N THR A 30 17.13 -5.03 2.55
CA THR A 30 17.83 -4.57 3.76
C THR A 30 17.25 -3.27 4.30
N ILE A 31 16.75 -2.41 3.43
CA ILE A 31 16.13 -1.11 3.74
C ILE A 31 14.98 -0.87 2.78
N VAL A 32 13.86 -0.33 3.29
CA VAL A 32 12.72 0.14 2.50
C VAL A 32 12.41 1.57 2.91
N SER A 33 12.33 2.48 1.95
CA SER A 33 11.93 3.88 2.19
C SER A 33 10.63 4.16 1.46
N VAL A 34 9.63 4.66 2.20
CA VAL A 34 8.30 4.98 1.70
C VAL A 34 8.08 6.47 1.89
N ARG A 35 7.69 7.18 0.84
CA ARG A 35 7.36 8.61 0.88
C ARG A 35 6.00 8.88 0.26
N GLU A 36 5.29 9.87 0.78
CA GLU A 36 4.15 10.44 0.05
C GLU A 36 4.63 11.11 -1.24
N ASP A 37 4.00 10.79 -2.36
CA ASP A 37 4.14 11.53 -3.61
C ASP A 37 2.82 12.23 -3.97
N ARG A 38 2.83 13.56 -3.94
CA ARG A 38 1.65 14.38 -4.28
C ARG A 38 1.70 14.91 -5.72
N SER A 39 2.72 14.54 -6.49
CA SER A 39 2.86 14.95 -7.90
C SER A 39 2.00 14.14 -8.86
N GLN A 40 1.46 13.00 -8.42
CA GLN A 40 0.65 12.08 -9.22
C GLN A 40 -0.78 12.02 -8.65
N PRO A 41 -1.68 12.94 -9.04
CA PRO A 41 -3.07 12.87 -8.60
C PRO A 41 -3.81 11.73 -9.32
N MET A 42 -4.68 11.04 -8.59
CA MET A 42 -5.62 10.07 -9.15
C MET A 42 -7.02 10.65 -9.14
N THR A 43 -7.74 10.55 -10.26
CA THR A 43 -9.17 10.88 -10.32
C THR A 43 -9.98 9.62 -10.09
N LEU A 44 -10.66 9.54 -8.95
CA LEU A 44 -11.60 8.47 -8.65
C LEU A 44 -13.02 8.92 -9.01
N LEU A 45 -13.66 8.22 -9.95
CA LEU A 45 -15.06 8.45 -10.29
C LEU A 45 -15.95 7.65 -9.33
N PHE A 46 -17.05 8.25 -8.87
CA PHE A 46 -18.05 7.58 -8.05
C PHE A 46 -19.46 7.98 -8.48
N ASP A 47 -20.42 7.10 -8.22
CA ASP A 47 -21.85 7.36 -8.38
C ASP A 47 -22.41 7.85 -7.04
N ALA A 48 -23.11 8.98 -7.04
CA ALA A 48 -23.69 9.54 -5.82
C ALA A 48 -24.74 8.62 -5.18
N GLY A 49 -25.36 7.72 -5.96
CA GLY A 49 -26.30 6.71 -5.47
C GLY A 49 -25.67 5.40 -4.99
N ARG A 50 -24.35 5.22 -5.15
CA ARG A 50 -23.63 4.01 -4.71
C ARG A 50 -22.29 4.40 -4.10
N THR A 51 -22.30 4.57 -2.79
CA THR A 51 -21.13 4.96 -2.03
C THR A 51 -20.10 3.83 -1.95
N LEU A 52 -18.83 4.19 -1.74
CA LEU A 52 -17.78 3.21 -1.49
C LEU A 52 -18.07 2.38 -0.22
N GLY A 53 -18.68 2.98 0.79
CA GLY A 53 -19.07 2.29 2.03
C GLY A 53 -20.09 1.18 1.78
N GLU A 54 -21.14 1.47 1.00
CA GLU A 54 -22.13 0.48 0.58
C GLU A 54 -21.48 -0.64 -0.23
N ARG A 55 -20.59 -0.31 -1.18
CA ARG A 55 -19.85 -1.33 -1.96
C ARG A 55 -18.97 -2.21 -1.08
N ILE A 56 -18.26 -1.66 -0.10
CA ILE A 56 -17.43 -2.45 0.83
C ILE A 56 -18.32 -3.42 1.62
N LEU A 57 -19.47 -2.96 2.09
CA LEU A 57 -20.42 -3.81 2.82
C LEU A 57 -20.96 -4.94 1.94
N GLU A 58 -21.36 -4.63 0.71
CA GLU A 58 -21.83 -5.61 -0.28
C GLU A 58 -20.73 -6.61 -0.67
N GLU A 59 -19.53 -6.17 -1.00
CA GLU A 59 -18.48 -7.03 -1.56
C GLU A 59 -17.77 -7.89 -0.49
N GLN A 60 -17.59 -7.37 0.72
CA GLN A 60 -16.80 -8.03 1.76
C GLN A 60 -17.64 -8.81 2.78
N PHE A 61 -18.93 -8.49 2.89
CA PHE A 61 -19.78 -9.04 3.96
C PHE A 61 -21.14 -9.57 3.48
N ALA A 62 -21.49 -9.46 2.19
CA ALA A 62 -22.65 -10.19 1.68
C ALA A 62 -22.36 -11.71 1.63
N PRO A 63 -23.38 -12.57 1.80
CA PRO A 63 -23.23 -14.04 1.82
C PRO A 63 -22.68 -14.65 0.53
#